data_AF-A0A067RDT3-F1
#
_entry.id   AF-A0A067RDT3-F1
#
_cell.length_a   1.000
_cell.length_b   1.000
_cell.length_c   1.000
_cell.angle_alpha   90.00
_cell.angle_beta   90.00
_cell.angle_gamma   90.00
#
_symmetry.space_group_name_H-M   'P 1'
#
loop_
_entity.id
_entity.type
_entity.pdbx_description
1 polymer ?
#
loop_
_entity_poly.entity_id
_entity_poly.type
_entity_poly.pdbx_seq_one_letter_code
_entity_poly.pdbx_strand_id
1 'polypeptide(L)'
;MVPPASRVAIAILWLSHVFLTARGLVHHYSDFLPPPTSWYNLWLPRPTDDLLLLHIQQPPAQGRYQHSRALSRRRHFGYSRHNGPDAWPLEYPKCNGERQSPINLESDEMYRLVVADRLQWHGYWDRPRNLTLTNNGHTIQVSGNWETAPTISGGPLESEYSFSQLHFHWGSNDKIGSEHTVGNVSFPMEMHLVHYKKAYGSQDEAVKYEDGLAVVSFLFQLSEWPNPGLNAIIPFLDAMVGAELEVTLVRPFPLEILDVSFPSEYVTYLGSLTTPPCSEVVTWIVSSRPLTLSHEQLAKFRYLSSADGELENNFRPVQPTNGRPVFYVT
;
A
#
# COMPACT_ATOMS: atom_id res chain seq x y z
N MET A 1 -45.97 -21.66 33.95
CA MET A 1 -46.02 -23.13 33.96
C MET A 1 -45.50 -23.63 32.62
N VAL A 2 -44.50 -24.52 32.64
CA VAL A 2 -43.95 -25.25 31.48
C VAL A 2 -44.52 -26.70 31.58
N PRO A 3 -44.44 -27.56 30.54
CA PRO A 3 -45.33 -27.82 29.41
C PRO A 3 -46.00 -29.24 29.54
N PRO A 4 -46.49 -29.92 28.47
CA PRO A 4 -45.64 -30.71 27.55
C PRO A 4 -46.05 -30.57 26.06
N ALA A 5 -45.13 -30.43 25.10
CA ALA A 5 -44.26 -31.44 24.47
C ALA A 5 -44.99 -32.48 23.61
N SER A 6 -44.90 -32.33 22.28
CA SER A 6 -45.03 -33.43 21.31
C SER A 6 -43.97 -33.28 20.23
N ARG A 7 -43.20 -34.35 20.05
CA ARG A 7 -42.04 -34.51 19.19
C ARG A 7 -42.47 -34.86 17.76
N VAL A 8 -41.73 -34.39 16.77
CA VAL A 8 -41.60 -35.10 15.48
C VAL A 8 -40.11 -35.12 15.10
N ALA A 9 -39.58 -36.33 15.00
CA ALA A 9 -38.26 -36.63 14.50
C ALA A 9 -38.39 -37.01 13.02
N ILE A 10 -37.50 -36.49 12.17
CA ILE A 10 -37.20 -37.08 10.87
C ILE A 10 -35.68 -37.22 10.80
N ALA A 11 -35.25 -38.47 10.68
CA ALA A 11 -33.89 -38.89 10.38
C ALA A 11 -33.88 -39.55 9.01
N ILE A 12 -32.67 -39.90 8.55
CA ILE A 12 -32.31 -40.81 7.43
C ILE A 12 -32.10 -40.02 6.11
N LEU A 13 -30.95 -40.06 5.41
CA LEU A 13 -30.00 -41.16 5.11
C LEU A 13 -28.59 -40.63 4.77
N TRP A 14 -27.59 -41.41 5.18
CA TRP A 14 -26.20 -41.35 4.75
C TRP A 14 -26.01 -41.99 3.37
N LEU A 15 -25.10 -41.46 2.55
CA LEU A 15 -24.44 -42.21 1.48
C LEU A 15 -22.95 -41.85 1.42
N SER A 16 -22.17 -42.71 2.06
CA SER A 16 -20.73 -42.88 1.86
C SER A 16 -20.47 -43.62 0.56
N HIS A 17 -19.54 -43.13 -0.26
CA HIS A 17 -18.80 -43.97 -1.22
C HIS A 17 -17.31 -43.62 -1.15
N VAL A 18 -16.55 -44.61 -0.69
CA VAL A 18 -15.09 -44.71 -0.78
C VAL A 18 -14.78 -45.56 -2.00
N PHE A 19 -13.85 -45.14 -2.84
CA PHE A 19 -13.06 -46.06 -3.68
C PHE A 19 -11.59 -45.66 -3.61
N LEU A 20 -10.76 -46.63 -3.23
CA LEU A 20 -9.31 -46.58 -3.23
C LEU A 20 -8.75 -47.03 -4.60
N THR A 21 -7.64 -46.39 -4.99
CA THR A 21 -6.47 -46.88 -5.76
C THR A 21 -6.64 -47.47 -7.17
N ALA A 22 -5.92 -46.93 -8.17
CA ALA A 22 -4.60 -47.43 -8.58
C ALA A 22 -4.05 -46.74 -9.85
N ARG A 23 -2.72 -46.77 -9.95
CA ARG A 23 -1.76 -46.36 -10.97
C ARG A 23 -2.20 -46.38 -12.46
N GLY A 24 -1.87 -45.30 -13.15
CA GLY A 24 -0.97 -45.24 -14.31
C GLY A 24 -1.42 -45.88 -15.64
N LEU A 25 -1.63 -45.04 -16.66
CA LEU A 25 -1.16 -45.27 -18.03
C LEU A 25 -1.37 -44.01 -18.89
N VAL A 26 -0.29 -43.62 -19.56
CA VAL A 26 -0.21 -42.60 -20.61
C VAL A 26 -0.94 -43.12 -21.85
N HIS A 27 -1.86 -42.36 -22.42
CA HIS A 27 -2.17 -42.44 -23.84
C HIS A 27 -2.69 -41.09 -24.37
N HIS A 28 -2.04 -40.64 -25.45
CA HIS A 28 -2.47 -39.57 -26.34
C HIS A 28 -3.90 -39.77 -26.84
N TYR A 29 -4.70 -38.69 -26.85
CA TYR A 29 -5.71 -38.45 -27.88
C TYR A 29 -5.85 -36.95 -28.12
N SER A 30 -5.75 -36.58 -29.39
CA SER A 30 -6.00 -35.26 -29.94
C SER A 30 -7.48 -35.12 -30.36
N ASP A 31 -7.91 -33.86 -30.34
CA ASP A 31 -8.97 -33.25 -31.15
C ASP A 31 -10.43 -33.17 -30.64
N PHE A 32 -10.93 -31.94 -30.83
CA PHE A 32 -12.32 -31.43 -30.90
C PHE A 32 -13.06 -31.05 -29.61
N LEU A 33 -12.95 -29.76 -29.26
CA LEU A 33 -13.96 -28.97 -28.53
C LEU A 33 -14.69 -28.03 -29.53
N PRO A 34 -16.03 -27.95 -29.54
CA PRO A 34 -16.76 -26.84 -30.14
C PRO A 34 -17.12 -25.77 -29.10
N PRO A 35 -17.31 -24.49 -29.51
CA PRO A 35 -17.53 -23.36 -28.60
C PRO A 35 -19.03 -23.17 -28.28
N PRO A 36 -19.40 -22.53 -27.17
CA PRO A 36 -20.77 -22.08 -26.95
C PRO A 36 -20.97 -20.62 -27.39
N THR A 37 -21.86 -20.39 -28.35
CA THR A 37 -22.51 -19.09 -28.60
C THR A 37 -23.91 -19.08 -28.00
N SER A 38 -24.30 -17.88 -27.56
CA SER A 38 -25.51 -17.49 -26.82
C SER A 38 -26.83 -17.84 -27.51
N TRP A 39 -27.93 -17.91 -26.75
CA TRP A 39 -29.16 -17.09 -26.91
C TRP A 39 -30.20 -17.49 -25.85
N TYR A 40 -30.57 -16.56 -24.97
CA TYR A 40 -31.95 -16.47 -24.46
C TYR A 40 -32.29 -14.99 -24.30
N ASN A 41 -33.22 -14.53 -25.14
CA ASN A 41 -33.96 -13.29 -24.93
C ASN A 41 -35.14 -13.61 -24.00
N LEU A 42 -35.30 -12.84 -22.92
CA LEU A 42 -36.58 -12.67 -22.26
C LEU A 42 -36.94 -11.19 -22.21
N TRP A 43 -38.19 -10.96 -22.62
CA TRP A 43 -38.94 -9.73 -22.76
C TRP A 43 -38.86 -8.76 -21.57
N LEU A 44 -38.64 -7.47 -21.86
CA LEU A 44 -39.21 -6.34 -21.10
C LEU A 44 -39.53 -5.15 -22.05
N PRO A 45 -40.59 -4.38 -21.79
CA PRO A 45 -41.05 -3.26 -22.63
C PRO A 45 -40.24 -1.97 -22.38
N ARG A 46 -40.24 -1.05 -23.36
CA ARG A 46 -39.75 0.35 -23.25
C ARG A 46 -40.95 1.34 -23.43
N PRO A 47 -40.76 2.66 -23.31
CA PRO A 47 -40.22 3.47 -22.20
C PRO A 47 -41.13 4.70 -21.91
N THR A 48 -40.88 5.46 -20.83
CA THR A 48 -40.85 6.96 -20.80
C THR A 48 -40.84 7.47 -19.36
N ASP A 49 -39.68 7.95 -18.91
CA ASP A 49 -39.50 9.30 -18.34
C ASP A 49 -38.00 9.51 -18.04
N ASP A 50 -37.57 10.74 -18.29
CA ASP A 50 -36.18 11.18 -18.41
C ASP A 50 -35.33 10.94 -17.16
N LEU A 51 -34.30 10.10 -17.32
CA LEU A 51 -33.10 10.11 -16.49
C LEU A 51 -31.89 10.32 -17.40
N LEU A 52 -31.25 11.47 -17.25
CA LEU A 52 -29.93 11.79 -17.78
C LEU A 52 -28.89 10.85 -17.15
N LEU A 53 -28.79 9.64 -17.72
CA LEU A 53 -27.70 8.70 -17.46
C LEU A 53 -26.48 9.17 -18.25
N LEU A 54 -25.47 9.69 -17.54
CA LEU A 54 -24.10 9.76 -18.02
C LEU A 54 -23.64 8.33 -18.40
N HIS A 55 -23.75 8.00 -19.68
CA HIS A 55 -23.24 6.77 -20.26
C HIS A 55 -21.71 6.82 -20.22
N ILE A 56 -21.11 6.26 -19.17
CA ILE A 56 -19.71 5.87 -19.19
C ILE A 56 -19.64 4.59 -20.03
N GLN A 57 -19.40 4.73 -21.33
CA GLN A 57 -19.08 3.60 -22.19
C GLN A 57 -17.83 2.90 -21.64
N GLN A 58 -17.96 1.62 -21.28
CA GLN A 58 -16.80 0.77 -21.04
C GLN A 58 -16.07 0.55 -22.37
N PRO A 59 -14.78 0.92 -22.49
CA PRO A 59 -14.02 0.63 -23.69
C PRO A 59 -13.66 -0.86 -23.76
N PRO A 60 -13.45 -1.42 -24.97
CA PRO A 60 -13.18 -2.83 -25.16
C PRO A 60 -11.89 -3.28 -24.45
N ALA A 61 -11.91 -4.51 -23.95
CA ALA A 61 -10.83 -5.15 -23.22
C ALA A 61 -9.69 -5.57 -24.16
N GLN A 62 -8.93 -4.60 -24.68
CA GLN A 62 -7.63 -4.82 -25.33
C GLN A 62 -6.93 -3.46 -25.46
N GLY A 63 -5.76 -3.28 -24.80
CA GLY A 63 -4.88 -2.12 -24.98
C GLY A 63 -4.68 -1.17 -23.79
N ARG A 64 -4.74 -1.63 -22.53
CA ARG A 64 -4.54 -0.75 -21.35
C ARG A 64 -3.09 -0.52 -20.91
N TYR A 65 -2.10 -1.27 -21.40
CA TYR A 65 -0.74 -1.26 -20.84
C TYR A 65 0.33 -1.46 -21.93
N GLN A 66 1.50 -0.82 -21.76
CA GLN A 66 2.73 -1.17 -22.49
C GLN A 66 3.58 -2.13 -21.63
N HIS A 67 4.26 -3.07 -22.28
CA HIS A 67 4.87 -4.28 -21.71
C HIS A 67 5.79 -4.09 -20.49
N SER A 68 5.76 -5.11 -19.61
CA SER A 68 6.56 -5.31 -18.39
C SER A 68 8.06 -5.51 -18.66
N ARG A 69 8.93 -4.88 -17.87
CA ARG A 69 10.39 -5.09 -17.86
C ARG A 69 10.83 -5.69 -16.52
N ALA A 70 11.42 -6.89 -16.56
CA ALA A 70 12.02 -7.50 -15.38
C ALA A 70 13.24 -6.69 -14.90
N LEU A 71 13.35 -6.45 -13.59
CA LEU A 71 14.45 -5.70 -13.00
C LEU A 71 15.62 -6.66 -12.69
N SER A 72 16.85 -6.16 -12.79
CA SER A 72 18.07 -6.96 -12.65
C SER A 72 18.35 -7.35 -11.19
N ARG A 73 18.70 -8.63 -10.95
CA ARG A 73 19.11 -9.22 -9.66
C ARG A 73 20.23 -8.43 -8.97
N ARG A 74 19.87 -7.49 -8.09
CA ARG A 74 20.73 -7.03 -6.99
C ARG A 74 20.52 -7.95 -5.78
N ARG A 75 21.52 -8.02 -4.90
CA ARG A 75 21.42 -8.76 -3.62
C ARG A 75 20.20 -8.23 -2.86
N HIS A 76 19.22 -9.10 -2.66
CA HIS A 76 17.84 -8.77 -2.39
C HIS A 76 17.57 -8.93 -0.89
N PHE A 77 17.37 -7.82 -0.18
CA PHE A 77 16.80 -7.90 1.16
C PHE A 77 15.35 -8.38 1.05
N GLY A 78 14.78 -8.91 2.13
CA GLY A 78 13.37 -9.26 2.16
C GLY A 78 12.79 -9.02 3.54
N TYR A 79 11.65 -9.65 3.80
CA TYR A 79 10.97 -9.67 5.10
C TYR A 79 10.83 -11.09 5.66
N SER A 80 11.45 -12.08 5.00
CA SER A 80 11.42 -13.48 5.43
C SER A 80 12.42 -13.75 6.56
N ARG A 81 12.33 -14.94 7.17
CA ARG A 81 13.25 -15.37 8.23
C ARG A 81 14.74 -15.30 7.86
N HIS A 82 15.10 -15.43 6.59
CA HIS A 82 16.50 -15.59 6.16
C HIS A 82 17.15 -14.32 5.62
N ASN A 83 16.36 -13.37 5.12
CA ASN A 83 16.81 -12.09 4.57
C ASN A 83 16.03 -10.89 5.14
N GLY A 84 15.35 -11.09 6.27
CA GLY A 84 14.49 -10.13 6.95
C GLY A 84 15.24 -9.10 7.79
N PRO A 85 14.49 -8.18 8.44
CA PRO A 85 15.03 -7.07 9.23
C PRO A 85 16.15 -7.42 10.23
N ASP A 86 16.03 -8.56 10.92
CA ASP A 86 17.03 -9.01 11.89
C ASP A 86 18.39 -9.34 11.25
N ALA A 87 18.40 -9.67 9.96
CA ALA A 87 19.61 -9.98 9.19
C ALA A 87 20.17 -8.78 8.43
N TRP A 88 19.38 -7.72 8.21
CA TRP A 88 19.82 -6.56 7.41
C TRP A 88 21.13 -5.93 7.91
N PRO A 89 21.40 -5.76 9.22
CA PRO A 89 22.67 -5.22 9.71
C PRO A 89 23.93 -5.95 9.25
N LEU A 90 23.83 -7.24 8.92
CA LEU A 90 24.98 -8.05 8.48
C LEU A 90 25.53 -7.57 7.13
N GLU A 91 24.65 -7.13 6.23
CA GLU A 91 25.03 -6.62 4.90
C GLU A 91 24.94 -5.09 4.81
N TYR A 92 24.08 -4.49 5.62
CA TYR A 92 23.81 -3.06 5.67
C TYR A 92 24.03 -2.55 7.10
N PRO A 93 25.29 -2.29 7.52
CA PRO A 93 25.61 -1.96 8.92
C PRO A 93 24.83 -0.77 9.49
N LYS A 94 24.43 0.18 8.63
CA LYS A 94 23.59 1.33 8.99
C LYS A 94 22.21 0.94 9.53
N CYS A 95 21.71 -0.26 9.23
CA CYS A 95 20.45 -0.77 9.80
C CYS A 95 20.52 -1.07 11.30
N ASN A 96 21.70 -1.00 11.92
CA ASN A 96 21.89 -1.08 13.38
C ASN A 96 22.23 0.29 14.00
N GLY A 97 21.81 1.38 13.37
CA GLY A 97 21.99 2.74 13.91
C GLY A 97 21.10 3.03 15.13
N GLU A 98 21.31 4.20 15.74
CA GLU A 98 20.62 4.59 16.98
C GLU A 98 19.34 5.41 16.73
N ARG A 99 19.14 5.94 15.53
CA ARG A 99 17.94 6.69 15.10
C ARG A 99 17.18 5.94 14.02
N GLN A 100 17.07 4.62 14.14
CA GLN A 100 16.35 3.78 13.16
C GLN A 100 14.84 3.96 13.21
N SER A 101 14.15 3.80 12.08
CA SER A 101 12.68 3.80 11.97
C SER A 101 12.18 2.41 11.55
N PRO A 102 10.90 2.07 11.76
CA PRO A 102 9.84 2.88 12.40
C PRO A 102 9.95 2.87 13.94
N ILE A 103 9.10 3.64 14.63
CA ILE A 103 8.97 3.61 16.09
C ILE A 103 7.53 3.39 16.53
N ASN A 104 7.38 3.03 17.81
CA ASN A 104 6.12 3.15 18.51
C ASN A 104 5.90 4.60 18.96
N LEU A 105 4.69 5.11 18.76
CA LEU A 105 4.26 6.47 19.04
C LEU A 105 3.47 6.47 20.35
N GLU A 106 4.15 6.75 21.46
CA GLU A 106 3.55 6.84 22.79
C GLU A 106 3.26 8.28 23.18
N SER A 107 2.00 8.63 23.41
CA SER A 107 1.58 10.01 23.67
C SER A 107 2.27 10.64 24.88
N ASP A 108 2.53 9.83 25.92
CA ASP A 108 3.09 10.28 27.19
C ASP A 108 4.61 10.56 27.11
N GLU A 109 5.26 10.10 26.04
CA GLU A 109 6.69 10.31 25.78
C GLU A 109 6.95 11.46 24.79
N MET A 110 5.90 12.07 24.23
CA MET A 110 6.02 13.12 23.22
C MET A 110 6.10 14.52 23.81
N TYR A 111 6.99 15.33 23.26
CA TYR A 111 7.04 16.76 23.52
C TYR A 111 5.99 17.48 22.69
N ARG A 112 5.23 18.40 23.29
CA ARG A 112 4.35 19.27 22.51
C ARG A 112 5.15 20.35 21.81
N LEU A 113 4.91 20.53 20.53
CA LEU A 113 5.56 21.55 19.71
C LEU A 113 4.50 22.38 19.00
N VAL A 114 4.53 23.69 19.22
CA VAL A 114 3.73 24.64 18.42
C VAL A 114 4.63 25.18 17.33
N VAL A 115 4.28 24.90 16.08
CA VAL A 115 5.02 25.42 14.92
C VAL A 115 4.41 26.75 14.46
N ALA A 116 5.26 27.68 14.03
CA ALA A 116 4.81 28.97 13.54
C ALA A 116 4.05 28.84 12.20
N ASP A 117 4.58 28.00 11.32
CA ASP A 117 4.02 27.73 9.99
C ASP A 117 3.50 26.31 9.91
N ARG A 118 2.28 26.14 9.38
CA ARG A 118 1.71 24.82 9.09
C ARG A 118 2.45 24.15 7.94
N LEU A 119 2.41 22.81 7.90
CA LEU A 119 2.88 22.06 6.73
C LEU A 119 2.09 22.49 5.48
N GLN A 120 2.80 22.97 4.47
CA GLN A 120 2.25 23.42 3.19
C GLN A 120 2.48 22.36 2.13
N TRP A 121 1.49 22.19 1.27
CA TRP A 121 1.51 21.25 0.15
C TRP A 121 1.36 22.04 -1.15
N HIS A 122 2.23 21.81 -2.12
CA HIS A 122 2.24 22.52 -3.40
C HIS A 122 2.20 21.54 -4.57
N GLY A 123 1.36 21.82 -5.56
CA GLY A 123 1.30 21.06 -6.83
C GLY A 123 0.70 19.65 -6.72
N TYR A 124 0.18 19.26 -5.55
CA TYR A 124 -0.47 17.96 -5.36
C TYR A 124 -1.78 17.79 -6.14
N TRP A 125 -2.42 18.91 -6.47
CA TRP A 125 -3.59 19.03 -7.35
C TRP A 125 -3.22 19.08 -8.84
N ASP A 126 -1.93 19.23 -9.17
CA ASP A 126 -1.49 19.31 -10.56
C ASP A 126 -1.42 17.93 -11.19
N ARG A 127 -1.92 17.84 -12.43
CA ARG A 127 -1.92 16.59 -13.17
C ARG A 127 -0.48 16.24 -13.61
N PRO A 128 0.01 15.02 -13.31
CA PRO A 128 1.29 14.55 -13.80
C PRO A 128 1.31 14.39 -15.32
N ARG A 129 2.50 14.46 -15.93
CA ARG A 129 2.75 14.01 -17.31
C ARG A 129 2.60 12.50 -17.43
N ASN A 130 3.10 11.77 -16.43
CA ASN A 130 2.91 10.32 -16.30
C ASN A 130 2.85 9.93 -14.82
N LEU A 131 2.24 8.78 -14.58
CA LEU A 131 2.31 8.05 -13.31
C LEU A 131 2.54 6.58 -13.62
N THR A 132 3.37 5.96 -12.81
CA THR A 132 3.70 4.55 -12.89
C THR A 132 3.43 3.92 -11.54
N LEU A 133 2.65 2.83 -11.56
CA LEU A 133 2.49 1.92 -10.44
C LEU A 133 3.46 0.77 -10.64
N THR A 134 4.18 0.39 -9.59
CA THR A 134 5.18 -0.68 -9.65
C THR A 134 4.99 -1.61 -8.46
N ASN A 135 4.79 -2.90 -8.70
CA ASN A 135 5.11 -3.93 -7.73
C ASN A 135 6.61 -4.20 -7.84
N ASN A 136 7.40 -3.64 -6.93
CA ASN A 136 8.87 -3.77 -6.97
C ASN A 136 9.39 -5.03 -6.25
N GLY A 137 8.49 -5.97 -5.90
CA GLY A 137 8.81 -7.16 -5.11
C GLY A 137 8.82 -6.93 -3.59
N HIS A 138 8.75 -5.68 -3.13
CA HIS A 138 8.70 -5.32 -1.71
C HIS A 138 7.46 -4.51 -1.33
N THR A 139 6.87 -3.79 -2.28
CA THR A 139 5.71 -2.92 -2.06
C THR A 139 5.03 -2.57 -3.39
N ILE A 140 3.84 -1.99 -3.30
CA ILE A 140 3.29 -1.18 -4.38
C ILE A 140 3.82 0.24 -4.23
N GLN A 141 4.53 0.71 -5.26
CA GLN A 141 5.06 2.05 -5.35
C GLN A 141 4.31 2.84 -6.42
N VAL A 142 4.05 4.12 -6.17
CA VAL A 142 3.58 5.08 -7.17
C VAL A 142 4.64 6.16 -7.34
N SER A 143 5.07 6.37 -8.58
CA SER A 143 5.98 7.45 -8.96
C SER A 143 5.50 8.13 -10.25
N GLY A 144 6.02 9.31 -10.56
CA GLY A 144 5.58 10.06 -11.73
C GLY A 144 6.51 11.16 -12.13
N ASN A 145 6.14 11.85 -13.20
CA ASN A 145 6.83 13.05 -13.69
C ASN A 145 5.83 14.18 -13.87
N TRP A 146 6.24 15.38 -13.47
CA TRP A 146 5.46 16.60 -13.61
C TRP A 146 6.25 17.63 -14.41
N GLU A 147 5.59 18.71 -14.84
CA GLU A 147 6.31 19.89 -15.30
C GLU A 147 7.04 20.58 -14.14
N THR A 148 6.36 20.69 -13.00
CA THR A 148 6.97 21.06 -11.71
C THR A 148 6.54 20.00 -10.70
N ALA A 149 7.51 19.32 -10.08
CA ALA A 149 7.22 18.27 -9.11
C ALA A 149 6.48 18.82 -7.88
N PRO A 150 5.50 18.08 -7.32
CA PRO A 150 4.85 18.46 -6.08
C PRO A 150 5.86 18.60 -4.94
N THR A 151 5.64 19.55 -4.02
CA THR A 151 6.55 19.80 -2.90
C THR A 151 5.80 19.98 -1.59
N ILE A 152 6.53 19.78 -0.48
CA ILE A 152 6.09 20.14 0.87
C ILE A 152 7.11 21.10 1.51
N SER A 153 6.63 21.98 2.38
CA SER A 153 7.46 22.92 3.15
C SER A 153 6.74 23.36 4.45
N GLY A 154 7.42 24.08 5.34
CA GLY A 154 6.84 24.51 6.62
C GLY A 154 6.69 23.36 7.61
N GLY A 155 5.92 23.56 8.69
CA GLY A 155 5.83 22.57 9.77
C GLY A 155 7.19 22.36 10.44
N PRO A 156 7.72 21.12 10.49
CA PRO A 156 9.05 20.86 11.04
C PRO A 156 10.19 21.06 10.03
N LEU A 157 9.88 21.46 8.78
CA LEU A 157 10.85 21.51 7.69
C LEU A 157 11.45 22.90 7.54
N GLU A 158 12.78 22.96 7.48
CA GLU A 158 13.54 24.21 7.25
C GLU A 158 13.71 24.55 5.76
N SER A 159 13.19 23.71 4.86
CA SER A 159 13.36 23.85 3.42
C SER A 159 12.19 23.25 2.65
N GLU A 160 12.23 23.38 1.34
CA GLU A 160 11.28 22.74 0.43
C GLU A 160 11.77 21.34 0.07
N TYR A 161 10.86 20.36 0.14
CA TYR A 161 11.12 18.96 -0.17
C TYR A 161 10.26 18.52 -1.35
N SER A 162 10.89 17.99 -2.38
CA SER A 162 10.23 17.55 -3.62
C SER A 162 9.79 16.11 -3.53
N PHE A 163 8.56 15.83 -3.96
CA PHE A 163 8.00 14.48 -4.04
C PHE A 163 8.86 13.59 -4.93
N SER A 164 9.06 12.35 -4.49
CA SER A 164 9.83 11.33 -5.19
C SER A 164 8.95 10.14 -5.56
N GLN A 165 8.33 9.53 -4.55
CA GLN A 165 7.46 8.37 -4.68
C GLN A 165 6.57 8.25 -3.45
N LEU A 166 5.51 7.47 -3.57
CA LEU A 166 4.82 6.92 -2.41
C LEU A 166 4.73 5.40 -2.48
N HIS A 167 4.58 4.74 -1.35
CA HIS A 167 4.47 3.30 -1.27
C HIS A 167 3.67 2.84 -0.04
N PHE A 168 3.35 1.55 0.00
CA PHE A 168 2.46 0.96 1.00
C PHE A 168 3.12 -0.18 1.78
N HIS A 169 2.77 -0.29 3.05
CA HIS A 169 3.06 -1.43 3.92
C HIS A 169 1.75 -2.04 4.39
N TRP A 170 1.65 -3.36 4.42
CA TRP A 170 0.46 -4.08 4.84
C TRP A 170 0.82 -5.43 5.47
N GLY A 171 -0.11 -5.95 6.26
CA GLY A 171 0.05 -7.24 6.93
C GLY A 171 -0.86 -8.31 6.37
N SER A 172 -0.59 -9.53 6.83
CA SER A 172 -1.36 -10.74 6.54
C SER A 172 -2.78 -10.73 7.08
N ASN A 173 -3.12 -9.82 8.01
CA ASN A 173 -4.44 -9.72 8.60
C ASN A 173 -4.83 -8.29 8.96
N ASP A 174 -6.08 -8.13 9.35
CA ASP A 174 -6.77 -6.85 9.53
C ASP A 174 -6.32 -6.02 10.74
N LYS A 175 -5.37 -6.54 11.53
CA LYS A 175 -4.90 -5.92 12.78
C LYS A 175 -3.44 -5.48 12.72
N ILE A 176 -2.70 -5.87 11.69
CA ILE A 176 -1.27 -5.60 11.57
C ILE A 176 -0.92 -5.22 10.13
N GLY A 177 0.16 -4.45 9.95
CA GLY A 177 0.61 -4.06 8.62
C GLY A 177 1.31 -2.71 8.54
N SER A 178 1.07 -1.84 9.50
CA SER A 178 1.81 -0.59 9.65
C SER A 178 3.21 -0.84 10.18
N GLU A 179 4.14 0.00 9.74
CA GLU A 179 5.50 0.07 10.27
C GLU A 179 5.47 0.79 11.63
N HIS A 180 4.85 1.97 11.68
CA HIS A 180 4.60 2.67 12.94
C HIS A 180 3.50 2.00 13.74
N THR A 181 3.59 2.12 15.05
CA THR A 181 2.53 1.73 15.99
C THR A 181 2.17 2.91 16.86
N VAL A 182 0.96 2.92 17.43
CA VAL A 182 0.50 3.94 18.38
C VAL A 182 0.08 3.24 19.65
N GLY A 183 0.69 3.55 20.79
CA GLY A 183 0.38 2.83 22.03
C GLY A 183 0.68 1.31 21.94
N ASN A 184 1.71 0.92 21.19
CA ASN A 184 2.04 -0.45 20.78
C ASN A 184 0.95 -1.17 19.95
N VAL A 185 0.00 -0.44 19.38
CA VAL A 185 -1.03 -0.98 18.49
C VAL A 185 -0.65 -0.74 17.04
N SER A 186 -0.62 -1.82 16.25
CA SER A 186 -0.43 -1.77 14.80
C SER A 186 -1.76 -1.52 14.08
N PHE A 187 -1.64 -1.02 12.86
CA PHE A 187 -2.72 -0.74 11.93
C PHE A 187 -2.62 -1.70 10.74
N PRO A 188 -3.71 -2.04 10.03
CA PRO A 188 -3.69 -2.97 8.90
C PRO A 188 -2.79 -2.56 7.72
N MET A 189 -2.54 -1.25 7.56
CA MET A 189 -1.75 -0.71 6.45
C MET A 189 -1.16 0.66 6.83
N GLU A 190 -0.08 1.02 6.15
CA GLU A 190 0.53 2.34 6.23
C GLU A 190 1.01 2.79 4.83
N MET A 191 0.83 4.07 4.52
CA MET A 191 1.31 4.68 3.28
C MET A 191 2.39 5.72 3.60
N HIS A 192 3.51 5.66 2.88
CA HIS A 192 4.61 6.62 2.99
C HIS A 192 4.73 7.44 1.73
N LEU A 193 4.81 8.77 1.86
CA LEU A 193 5.15 9.70 0.79
C LEU A 193 6.56 10.22 1.02
N VAL A 194 7.48 9.82 0.14
CA VAL A 194 8.91 10.16 0.25
C VAL A 194 9.20 11.42 -0.54
N HIS A 195 9.88 12.36 0.13
CA HIS A 195 10.35 13.60 -0.45
C HIS A 195 11.84 13.78 -0.19
N TYR A 196 12.55 14.40 -1.13
CA TYR A 196 13.95 14.78 -0.95
C TYR A 196 14.09 16.30 -0.86
N LYS A 197 15.04 16.77 -0.06
CA LYS A 197 15.31 18.21 0.08
C LYS A 197 15.71 18.78 -1.28
N LYS A 198 14.89 19.69 -1.81
CA LYS A 198 14.98 20.18 -3.20
C LYS A 198 16.32 20.86 -3.48
N ALA A 199 16.93 21.48 -2.46
CA ALA A 199 18.24 22.12 -2.55
C ALA A 199 19.38 21.18 -2.97
N TYR A 200 19.26 19.87 -2.74
CA TYR A 200 20.24 18.87 -3.17
C TYR A 200 20.06 18.40 -4.62
N GLY A 201 19.00 18.85 -5.31
CA GLY A 201 18.74 18.58 -6.71
C GLY A 201 18.17 17.19 -7.01
N SER A 202 18.55 16.15 -6.26
CA SER A 202 18.01 14.79 -6.43
C SER A 202 17.95 14.01 -5.12
N GLN A 203 17.12 12.96 -5.08
CA GLN A 203 17.09 12.03 -3.95
C GLN A 203 18.45 11.35 -3.73
N ASP A 204 19.12 10.93 -4.81
CA ASP A 204 20.43 10.23 -4.73
C ASP A 204 21.53 11.09 -4.09
N GLU A 205 21.47 12.41 -4.27
CA GLU A 205 22.36 13.34 -3.58
C GLU A 205 21.88 13.59 -2.15
N ALA A 206 20.57 13.80 -1.97
CA ALA A 206 20.00 14.14 -0.68
C ALA A 206 20.26 13.09 0.41
N VAL A 207 20.23 11.79 0.07
CA VAL A 207 20.48 10.69 1.04
C VAL A 207 21.89 10.67 1.63
N LYS A 208 22.78 11.58 1.22
CA LYS A 208 24.12 11.76 1.79
C LYS A 208 24.14 12.71 3.00
N TYR A 209 23.04 13.42 3.26
CA TYR A 209 22.91 14.43 4.31
C TYR A 209 21.84 14.03 5.32
N GLU A 210 21.98 14.42 6.59
CA GLU A 210 21.09 14.00 7.70
C GLU A 210 19.65 14.52 7.57
N ASP A 211 19.44 15.64 6.86
CA ASP A 211 18.15 16.26 6.59
C ASP A 211 17.70 16.00 5.14
N GLY A 212 18.28 15.00 4.50
CA GLY A 212 18.11 14.71 3.08
C GLY A 212 16.67 14.40 2.68
N LEU A 213 15.92 13.72 3.54
CA LEU A 213 14.57 13.26 3.24
C LEU A 213 13.53 13.77 4.24
N ALA A 214 12.31 13.97 3.75
CA ALA A 214 11.11 14.11 4.56
C ALA A 214 10.12 13.03 4.12
N VAL A 215 9.58 12.27 5.07
CA VAL A 215 8.59 11.22 4.79
C VAL A 215 7.30 11.51 5.54
N VAL A 216 6.22 11.68 4.79
CA VAL A 216 4.88 11.82 5.36
C VAL A 216 4.24 10.44 5.44
N SER A 217 3.72 10.05 6.60
CA SER A 217 3.08 8.75 6.82
C SER A 217 1.59 8.90 7.14
N PHE A 218 0.79 8.01 6.55
CA PHE A 218 -0.62 7.83 6.86
C PHE A 218 -0.87 6.38 7.30
N LEU A 219 -1.31 6.21 8.55
CA LEU A 219 -1.84 4.94 9.05
C LEU A 219 -3.24 4.70 8.48
N PHE A 220 -3.61 3.44 8.27
CA PHE A 220 -4.92 3.05 7.76
C PHE A 220 -5.68 2.24 8.79
N GLN A 221 -6.95 2.55 9.04
CA GLN A 221 -7.85 1.73 9.86
C GLN A 221 -8.96 1.12 9.01
N LEU A 222 -9.48 -0.03 9.42
CA LEU A 222 -10.60 -0.64 8.72
C LEU A 222 -11.90 0.16 8.88
N SER A 223 -12.67 0.20 7.80
CA SER A 223 -14.01 0.75 7.74
C SER A 223 -14.92 -0.13 6.90
N GLU A 224 -16.23 0.00 7.12
CA GLU A 224 -17.25 -0.62 6.26
C GLU A 224 -17.23 -0.04 4.83
N TRP A 225 -16.78 1.21 4.68
CA TRP A 225 -16.77 1.92 3.42
C TRP A 225 -15.40 1.88 2.75
N PRO A 226 -15.32 1.73 1.42
CA PRO A 226 -14.06 1.79 0.70
C PRO A 226 -13.48 3.21 0.71
N ASN A 227 -12.16 3.32 0.77
CA ASN A 227 -11.43 4.57 0.55
C ASN A 227 -11.61 5.02 -0.92
N PRO A 228 -12.20 6.18 -1.20
CA PRO A 228 -12.38 6.64 -2.57
C PRO A 228 -11.06 6.85 -3.32
N GLY A 229 -10.00 7.28 -2.63
CA GLY A 229 -8.69 7.51 -3.21
C GLY A 229 -7.99 6.23 -3.65
N LEU A 230 -8.05 5.17 -2.84
CA LEU A 230 -7.48 3.86 -3.23
C LEU A 230 -8.14 3.28 -4.49
N ASN A 231 -9.37 3.67 -4.83
CA ASN A 231 -10.00 3.23 -6.09
C ASN A 231 -9.24 3.70 -7.34
N ALA A 232 -8.36 4.70 -7.22
CA ALA A 232 -7.49 5.13 -8.30
C ALA A 232 -6.37 4.12 -8.61
N ILE A 233 -6.01 3.24 -7.66
CA ILE A 233 -4.91 2.27 -7.81
C ILE A 233 -5.36 0.81 -7.77
N ILE A 234 -6.42 0.49 -7.01
CA ILE A 234 -6.94 -0.87 -6.83
C ILE A 234 -7.19 -1.63 -8.15
N PRO A 235 -7.79 -1.03 -9.20
CA PRO A 235 -8.05 -1.72 -10.46
C PRO A 235 -6.77 -2.19 -11.20
N PHE A 236 -5.61 -1.65 -10.84
CA PHE A 236 -4.33 -2.00 -11.46
C PHE A 236 -3.62 -3.12 -10.71
N LEU A 237 -3.97 -3.39 -9.45
CA LEU A 237 -3.30 -4.43 -8.64
C LEU A 237 -3.49 -5.83 -9.24
N ASP A 238 -4.64 -6.12 -9.84
CA ASP A 238 -4.90 -7.40 -10.52
C ASP A 238 -3.96 -7.65 -11.71
N ALA A 239 -3.42 -6.59 -12.33
CA ALA A 239 -2.44 -6.68 -13.41
C ALA A 239 -0.99 -6.78 -12.90
N MET A 240 -0.78 -6.62 -11.59
CA MET A 240 0.54 -6.57 -10.93
C MET A 240 0.71 -7.67 -9.87
N VAL A 241 -0.05 -8.76 -9.99
CA VAL A 241 0.02 -9.91 -9.07
C VAL A 241 1.43 -10.51 -9.01
N GLY A 242 2.11 -10.61 -10.16
CA GLY A 242 3.52 -11.05 -10.19
C GLY A 242 4.48 -9.97 -9.66
N ALA A 243 5.66 -10.42 -9.24
CA ALA A 243 6.73 -9.52 -8.80
C ALA A 243 7.35 -8.74 -9.97
N GLU A 244 7.93 -7.58 -9.65
CA GLU A 244 8.69 -6.73 -10.60
C GLU A 244 7.86 -6.32 -11.83
N LEU A 245 6.56 -6.08 -11.62
CA LEU A 245 5.65 -5.60 -12.66
C LEU A 245 5.43 -4.10 -12.51
N GLU A 246 5.39 -3.40 -13.64
CA GLU A 246 5.07 -1.99 -13.69
C GLU A 246 3.93 -1.71 -14.67
N VAL A 247 3.14 -0.70 -14.34
CA VAL A 247 2.01 -0.21 -15.10
C VAL A 247 2.10 1.30 -15.17
N THR A 248 2.35 1.84 -16.37
CA THR A 248 2.23 3.28 -16.62
C THR A 248 0.78 3.62 -16.97
N LEU A 249 0.20 4.56 -16.22
CA LEU A 249 -1.19 4.98 -16.37
C LEU A 249 -1.39 5.79 -17.65
N VAL A 250 -2.27 5.31 -18.52
CA VAL A 250 -2.69 6.03 -19.74
C VAL A 250 -3.32 7.39 -19.41
N ARG A 251 -4.01 7.47 -18.26
CA ARG A 251 -4.60 8.71 -17.74
C ARG A 251 -4.10 8.92 -16.31
N PRO A 252 -2.98 9.64 -16.12
CA PRO A 252 -2.48 9.95 -14.77
C PRO A 252 -3.47 10.87 -14.04
N PHE A 253 -3.47 10.81 -12.72
CA PHE A 253 -4.35 11.57 -11.85
C PHE A 253 -3.52 12.41 -10.85
N PRO A 254 -3.99 13.59 -10.40
CA PRO A 254 -3.34 14.33 -9.32
C PRO A 254 -3.17 13.51 -8.04
N LEU A 255 -2.05 13.66 -7.32
CA LEU A 255 -1.76 12.88 -6.11
C LEU A 255 -2.77 13.16 -4.99
N GLU A 256 -3.40 14.34 -4.97
CA GLU A 256 -4.46 14.68 -4.02
C GLU A 256 -5.62 13.66 -3.98
N ILE A 257 -5.85 12.93 -5.08
CA ILE A 257 -6.89 11.91 -5.15
C ILE A 257 -6.67 10.78 -4.16
N LEU A 258 -5.42 10.50 -3.75
CA LEU A 258 -5.10 9.44 -2.78
C LEU A 258 -5.40 9.82 -1.32
N ASP A 259 -6.25 10.83 -1.10
CA ASP A 259 -6.65 11.32 0.22
C ASP A 259 -5.46 11.75 1.08
N VAL A 260 -4.50 12.42 0.46
CA VAL A 260 -3.30 12.97 1.13
C VAL A 260 -3.61 14.26 1.89
N SER A 261 -4.88 14.48 2.26
CA SER A 261 -5.31 15.61 3.08
C SER A 261 -4.69 15.46 4.48
N PHE A 262 -3.81 16.39 4.83
CA PHE A 262 -3.04 16.29 6.05
C PHE A 262 -3.65 17.12 7.19
N PRO A 263 -3.85 16.55 8.38
CA PRO A 263 -4.36 17.30 9.54
C PRO A 263 -3.37 18.38 10.00
N SER A 264 -3.87 19.35 10.76
CA SER A 264 -2.99 20.33 11.42
C SER A 264 -2.12 19.71 12.51
N GLU A 265 -2.62 18.66 13.15
CA GLU A 265 -1.93 17.94 14.21
C GLU A 265 -1.23 16.70 13.66
N TYR A 266 0.01 16.46 14.05
CA TYR A 266 0.80 15.32 13.57
C TYR A 266 1.98 15.04 14.50
N VAL A 267 2.59 13.87 14.35
CA VAL A 267 3.82 13.54 15.07
C VAL A 267 5.02 13.74 14.15
N THR A 268 6.12 14.28 14.67
CA THR A 268 7.37 14.41 13.91
C THR A 268 8.58 14.00 14.74
N TYR A 269 9.56 13.37 14.08
CA TYR A 269 10.81 12.94 14.70
C TYR A 269 11.89 12.70 13.63
N LEU A 270 13.16 12.69 14.05
CA LEU A 270 14.29 12.33 13.19
C LEU A 270 14.52 10.82 13.20
N GLY A 271 14.60 10.22 12.03
CA GLY A 271 14.68 8.78 11.87
C GLY A 271 15.44 8.32 10.63
N SER A 272 15.13 7.10 10.20
CA SER A 272 15.78 6.46 9.06
C SER A 272 14.80 6.07 7.97
N LEU A 273 15.33 5.64 6.83
CA LEU A 273 14.63 4.73 5.92
C LEU A 273 14.31 3.42 6.67
N THR A 274 13.16 2.83 6.38
CA THR A 274 12.69 1.58 6.99
C THR A 274 13.06 0.32 6.20
N THR A 275 13.82 0.52 5.12
CA THR A 275 14.43 -0.54 4.31
C THR A 275 15.92 -0.25 4.11
N PRO A 276 16.73 -1.27 3.78
CA PRO A 276 18.14 -1.07 3.47
C PRO A 276 18.39 0.03 2.41
N PRO A 277 19.40 0.90 2.61
CA PRO A 277 20.48 0.79 3.60
C PRO A 277 20.15 1.41 4.97
N CYS A 278 18.88 1.68 5.28
CA CYS A 278 18.43 2.23 6.56
C CYS A 278 19.13 3.53 6.99
N SER A 279 19.45 4.39 6.02
CA SER A 279 20.12 5.67 6.27
C SER A 279 19.29 6.55 7.22
N GLU A 280 19.93 7.08 8.26
CA GLU A 280 19.35 8.00 9.25
C GLU A 280 19.33 9.43 8.72
N VAL A 281 18.49 9.66 7.72
CA VAL A 281 18.44 10.90 6.93
C VAL A 281 17.02 11.45 6.79
N VAL A 282 16.09 10.96 7.60
CA VAL A 282 14.65 11.18 7.42
C VAL A 282 14.07 12.03 8.53
N THR A 283 13.42 13.13 8.16
CA THR A 283 12.43 13.79 9.02
C THR A 283 11.07 13.13 8.79
N TRP A 284 10.57 12.41 9.78
CA TRP A 284 9.26 11.77 9.73
C TRP A 284 8.16 12.75 10.11
N ILE A 285 7.03 12.68 9.39
CA ILE A 285 5.81 13.46 9.66
C ILE A 285 4.63 12.48 9.59
N VAL A 286 4.19 11.96 10.73
CA VAL A 286 3.14 10.95 10.82
C VAL A 286 1.80 11.62 11.12
N SER A 287 0.82 11.45 10.23
CA SER A 287 -0.53 11.97 10.42
C SER A 287 -1.12 11.49 11.74
N SER A 288 -1.68 12.42 12.54
CA SER A 288 -2.43 12.06 13.75
C SER A 288 -3.77 11.40 13.45
N ARG A 289 -4.28 11.55 12.22
CA ARG A 289 -5.54 11.01 11.77
C ARG A 289 -5.30 9.86 10.80
N PRO A 290 -5.73 8.63 11.12
CA PRO A 290 -5.64 7.53 10.17
C PRO A 290 -6.63 7.75 9.02
N LEU A 291 -6.20 7.33 7.83
CA LEU A 291 -7.10 7.12 6.70
C LEU A 291 -7.89 5.83 6.93
N THR A 292 -8.99 5.65 6.20
CA THR A 292 -9.81 4.44 6.29
C THR A 292 -9.69 3.62 5.02
N LEU A 293 -9.89 2.30 5.10
CA LEU A 293 -10.04 1.41 3.94
C LEU A 293 -10.98 0.24 4.25
N SER A 294 -11.58 -0.34 3.21
CA SER A 294 -12.38 -1.55 3.35
C SER A 294 -11.53 -2.82 3.39
N HIS A 295 -12.08 -3.89 3.96
CA HIS A 295 -11.46 -5.22 3.94
C HIS A 295 -11.17 -5.69 2.51
N GLU A 296 -12.09 -5.46 1.57
CA GLU A 296 -11.98 -5.85 0.17
C GLU A 296 -10.83 -5.11 -0.54
N GLN A 297 -10.63 -3.82 -0.23
CA GLN A 297 -9.49 -3.07 -0.75
C GLN A 297 -8.17 -3.59 -0.20
N LEU A 298 -8.10 -3.86 1.10
CA LEU A 298 -6.90 -4.41 1.74
C LEU A 298 -6.56 -5.81 1.21
N ALA A 299 -7.57 -6.65 0.96
CA ALA A 299 -7.39 -7.98 0.39
C ALA A 299 -6.73 -7.95 -1.00
N LYS A 300 -6.92 -6.90 -1.79
CA LYS A 300 -6.26 -6.73 -3.09
C LYS A 300 -4.74 -6.55 -2.97
N PHE A 301 -4.25 -5.93 -1.89
CA PHE A 301 -2.82 -5.84 -1.63
C PHE A 301 -2.23 -7.18 -1.20
N ARG A 302 -2.96 -7.95 -0.36
CA ARG A 302 -2.52 -9.28 0.08
C ARG A 302 -2.44 -10.32 -1.05
N TYR A 303 -3.13 -10.09 -2.16
CA TYR A 303 -3.07 -10.97 -3.32
C TYR A 303 -1.81 -10.78 -4.19
N LEU A 304 -0.99 -9.78 -3.88
CA LEU A 304 0.24 -9.51 -4.62
C LEU A 304 1.34 -10.51 -4.25
N SER A 305 2.25 -10.75 -5.18
CA SER A 305 3.40 -11.64 -4.98
C SER A 305 4.72 -10.89 -5.12
N SER A 306 5.72 -11.38 -4.40
CA SER A 306 7.15 -11.07 -4.53
C SER A 306 7.88 -12.23 -5.23
N ALA A 307 9.19 -12.09 -5.42
CA ALA A 307 10.02 -13.18 -5.94
C ALA A 307 10.08 -14.39 -4.97
N ASP A 308 9.80 -14.16 -3.68
CA ASP A 308 9.94 -15.15 -2.61
C ASP A 308 8.59 -15.76 -2.17
N GLY A 309 7.48 -15.38 -2.80
CA GLY A 309 6.12 -15.86 -2.47
C GLY A 309 5.11 -14.73 -2.36
N GLU A 310 4.06 -14.92 -1.56
CA GLU A 310 3.06 -13.88 -1.30
C GLU A 310 3.74 -12.63 -0.68
N LEU A 311 3.38 -11.44 -1.18
CA LEU A 311 3.87 -10.19 -0.66
C LEU A 311 2.99 -9.79 0.54
N GLU A 312 3.33 -10.33 1.70
CA GLU A 312 2.66 -10.03 2.97
C GLU A 312 3.67 -9.67 4.06
N ASN A 313 3.20 -8.92 5.06
CA ASN A 313 3.99 -8.48 6.21
C ASN A 313 5.27 -7.74 5.77
N ASN A 314 5.13 -6.86 4.78
CA ASN A 314 6.23 -6.09 4.20
C ASN A 314 6.58 -4.85 5.04
N PHE A 315 6.61 -5.00 6.37
CA PHE A 315 6.89 -3.93 7.32
C PHE A 315 8.04 -4.32 8.25
N ARG A 316 8.89 -3.36 8.58
CA ARG A 316 10.00 -3.52 9.53
C ARG A 316 9.46 -3.44 10.98
N PRO A 317 9.94 -4.27 11.91
CA PRO A 317 9.65 -4.11 13.33
C PRO A 317 10.02 -2.72 13.86
N VAL A 318 9.27 -2.23 14.84
CA VAL A 318 9.59 -0.98 15.55
C VAL A 318 10.98 -1.03 16.17
N GLN A 319 11.64 0.12 16.13
CA GLN A 319 13.00 0.32 16.60
C GLN A 319 12.96 1.13 17.91
N PRO A 320 13.95 0.95 18.80
CA PRO A 320 14.04 1.76 20.01
C PRO A 320 14.11 3.26 19.69
N THR A 321 13.52 4.08 20.56
CA THR A 321 13.63 5.55 20.44
C THR A 321 15.03 6.04 20.81
N ASN A 322 15.76 5.31 21.66
CA ASN A 322 17.11 5.65 22.15
C ASN A 322 17.19 7.07 22.72
N GLY A 323 16.09 7.55 23.33
CA GLY A 323 16.01 8.88 23.94
C GLY A 323 15.92 10.05 22.94
N ARG A 324 15.81 9.79 21.63
CA ARG A 324 15.60 10.88 20.66
C ARG A 324 14.24 11.54 20.89
N PRO A 325 14.13 12.86 20.72
CA PRO A 325 12.86 13.55 20.93
C PRO A 325 11.86 13.18 19.84
N VAL A 326 10.61 12.99 20.26
CA VAL A 326 9.44 12.83 19.40
C VAL A 326 8.49 13.97 19.74
N PHE A 327 7.99 14.67 18.72
CA PHE A 327 7.16 15.85 18.91
C PHE A 327 5.74 15.62 18.42
N TYR A 328 4.76 15.95 19.25
CA TYR A 328 3.37 16.11 18.83
C TYR A 328 3.14 17.57 18.48
N VAL A 329 2.92 17.83 17.20
CA VAL A 329 2.69 19.17 16.64
C VAL A 329 1.20 19.48 16.67
N THR A 330 0.85 20.71 17.10
CA THR A 330 -0.53 21.21 17.20
C THR A 330 -0.71 22.55 16.52
#